data_AF-A0A1S4CKJ7-F1
#
_entry.id   AF-A0A1S4CKJ7-F1
#
_cell.length_a   1.000
_cell.length_b   1.000
_cell.length_c   1.000
_cell.angle_alpha   90.00
_cell.angle_beta   90.00
_cell.angle_gamma   90.00
#
_symmetry.space_group_name_H-M   'P 1'
#
loop_
_entity.id
_entity.type
_entity.pdbx_description
1 polymer ?
#
loop_
_entity_poly.entity_id
_entity_poly.type
_entity_poly.pdbx_seq_one_letter_code
_entity_poly.pdbx_strand_id
1 'polypeptide(L)'
;MRGRVNDKLEVWRQTLKSKGFKLSRTKTEYMECKFSMETHEAEMYVKLDTQVIPKRANFKYLGSIIQSNGEIDEDVTHHIGAGWLKLRLSSGVLCDRNVLPRLKGKFYKAVVKSVMLYEVEYWPVKKFHAQKMKIS
;
A
#
# COMPACT_ATOMS: atom_id res chain seq x y z
N MET A 1 -23.62 5.15 -9.31
CA MET A 1 -22.89 3.97 -8.77
C MET A 1 -22.78 3.93 -7.23
N ARG A 2 -22.60 5.07 -6.53
CA ARG A 2 -22.30 5.06 -5.08
C ARG A 2 -23.47 4.69 -4.16
N GLY A 3 -24.73 4.85 -4.59
CA GLY A 3 -25.89 4.33 -3.85
C GLY A 3 -25.82 2.82 -3.62
N ARG A 4 -25.49 2.06 -4.68
CA ARG A 4 -25.27 0.61 -4.59
C ARG A 4 -24.13 0.23 -3.65
N VAL A 5 -23.10 1.08 -3.54
CA VAL A 5 -21.98 0.87 -2.61
C VAL A 5 -22.45 1.05 -1.17
N ASN A 6 -23.22 2.09 -0.89
CA ASN A 6 -23.79 2.33 0.44
C ASN A 6 -24.74 1.20 0.87
N ASP A 7 -25.62 0.73 -0.03
CA ASP A 7 -26.54 -0.37 0.25
C ASP A 7 -25.77 -1.65 0.61
N LYS A 8 -24.70 -1.97 -0.16
CA LYS A 8 -23.84 -3.11 0.14
C LYS A 8 -23.11 -2.95 1.47
N LEU A 9 -22.56 -1.77 1.77
CA LEU A 9 -21.87 -1.51 3.04
C LEU A 9 -22.81 -1.67 4.24
N GLU A 10 -24.07 -1.28 4.10
CA GLU A 10 -25.11 -1.50 5.12
C GLU A 10 -25.35 -2.99 5.36
N VAL A 11 -25.56 -3.76 4.29
CA VAL A 11 -25.73 -5.23 4.37
C VAL A 11 -24.55 -5.89 5.06
N TRP A 12 -23.32 -5.49 4.71
CA TRP A 12 -22.10 -6.02 5.33
C TRP A 12 -22.00 -5.66 6.80
N ARG A 13 -22.36 -4.42 7.18
CA ARG A 13 -22.40 -4.01 8.58
C ARG A 13 -23.36 -4.88 9.40
N GLN A 14 -24.58 -5.10 8.91
CA GLN A 14 -25.57 -5.91 9.63
C GLN A 14 -25.15 -7.38 9.72
N THR A 15 -24.57 -7.92 8.64
CA THR A 15 -24.07 -9.31 8.61
C THR A 15 -22.92 -9.51 9.60
N LEU A 16 -21.97 -8.58 9.65
CA LEU A 16 -20.88 -8.63 10.63
C LEU A 16 -21.43 -8.52 12.06
N LYS A 17 -22.40 -7.63 12.28
CA LYS A 17 -23.04 -7.42 13.59
C LYS A 17 -23.78 -8.67 14.08
N SER A 18 -24.48 -9.39 13.19
CA SER A 18 -25.16 -10.64 13.56
C SER A 18 -24.19 -11.77 13.94
N LYS A 19 -22.93 -11.68 13.51
CA LYS A 19 -21.84 -12.58 13.88
C LYS A 19 -21.00 -12.06 15.06
N GLY A 20 -21.41 -10.96 15.71
CA GLY A 20 -20.71 -10.38 16.85
C GLY A 20 -19.54 -9.45 16.50
N PHE A 21 -19.33 -9.14 15.22
CA PHE A 21 -18.29 -8.21 14.77
C PHE A 21 -18.85 -6.79 14.58
N LYS A 22 -17.99 -5.78 14.78
CA LYS A 22 -18.34 -4.37 14.57
C LYS A 22 -17.31 -3.67 13.71
N LEU A 23 -17.78 -2.97 12.68
CA LEU A 23 -16.92 -2.12 11.86
C LEU A 23 -16.47 -0.88 12.66
N SER A 24 -15.17 -0.61 12.62
CA SER A 24 -14.55 0.52 13.31
C SER A 24 -14.66 1.79 12.46
N ARG A 25 -15.59 2.67 12.79
CA ARG A 25 -15.83 3.94 12.06
C ARG A 25 -14.58 4.83 11.95
N THR A 26 -13.69 4.78 12.93
CA THR A 26 -12.45 5.57 12.97
C THR A 26 -11.31 4.96 12.14
N LYS A 27 -11.40 3.68 11.79
CA LYS A 27 -10.37 2.96 11.01
C LYS A 27 -10.81 2.68 9.58
N THR A 28 -12.10 2.82 9.29
CA THR A 28 -12.65 2.63 7.95
C THR A 28 -12.48 3.92 7.17
N GLU A 29 -11.84 3.80 6.01
CA GLU A 29 -11.68 4.84 5.01
C GLU A 29 -12.04 4.23 3.66
N TYR A 30 -12.33 5.05 2.65
CA TYR A 30 -12.55 4.55 1.30
C TYR A 30 -11.68 5.30 0.29
N MET A 31 -11.32 4.59 -0.78
CA MET A 31 -10.62 5.15 -1.93
C MET A 31 -11.47 4.90 -3.17
N GLU A 32 -11.59 5.92 -4.01
CA GLU A 32 -12.27 5.80 -5.30
C GLU A 32 -11.22 5.74 -6.39
N CYS A 33 -11.13 4.60 -7.07
CA CYS A 33 -10.24 4.44 -8.20
C CYS A 33 -10.96 4.83 -9.48
N LYS A 34 -10.54 5.93 -10.09
CA LYS A 34 -11.12 6.42 -11.36
C LYS A 34 -10.45 5.70 -12.53
N PHE A 35 -10.86 4.46 -12.76
CA PHE A 35 -10.36 3.68 -13.90
C PHE A 35 -11.04 4.06 -15.23
N SER A 36 -12.11 4.87 -15.21
CA SER A 36 -12.81 5.38 -16.40
C SER A 36 -13.12 6.89 -16.27
N MET A 37 -13.21 7.59 -17.40
CA MET A 37 -13.56 9.02 -17.50
C MET A 37 -15.08 9.28 -17.42
N GLU A 38 -15.83 8.56 -16.58
CA GLU A 38 -17.26 8.85 -16.45
C GLU A 38 -17.52 10.07 -15.56
N THR A 39 -18.44 10.88 -16.07
CA THR A 39 -18.83 12.22 -15.64
C THR A 39 -19.32 12.23 -14.20
N HIS A 40 -19.03 13.34 -13.52
CA HIS A 40 -19.43 13.65 -12.14
C HIS A 40 -20.90 13.31 -11.86
N GLU A 41 -21.16 12.13 -11.25
CA GLU A 41 -22.36 11.96 -10.43
C GLU A 41 -22.27 12.98 -9.28
N ALA A 42 -23.38 13.66 -9.00
CA ALA A 42 -23.52 14.59 -7.88
C ALA A 42 -22.83 14.01 -6.63
N GLU A 43 -22.12 14.86 -5.88
CA GLU A 43 -21.15 14.49 -4.83
C GLU A 43 -21.77 13.60 -3.75
N MET A 44 -21.89 12.31 -4.05
CA MET A 44 -22.52 11.33 -3.18
C MET A 44 -21.44 10.74 -2.28
N TYR A 45 -21.56 11.02 -0.99
CA TYR A 45 -20.65 10.53 0.04
C TYR A 45 -20.91 9.05 0.34
N VAL A 46 -19.82 8.31 0.55
CA VAL A 46 -19.91 6.95 1.10
C VAL A 46 -20.19 7.06 2.59
N LYS A 47 -21.26 6.43 3.06
CA LYS A 47 -21.69 6.48 4.45
C LYS A 47 -21.71 5.10 5.05
N LEU A 48 -21.28 5.01 6.30
CA LEU A 48 -21.52 3.85 7.14
C LEU A 48 -22.49 4.29 8.23
N ASP A 49 -23.70 3.72 8.21
CA ASP A 49 -24.81 4.17 9.04
C ASP A 49 -25.22 5.60 8.63
N THR A 50 -25.01 6.59 9.49
CA THR A 50 -25.24 8.01 9.18
C THR A 50 -23.94 8.80 8.99
N GLN A 51 -22.78 8.19 9.27
CA GLN A 51 -21.49 8.87 9.26
C GLN A 51 -20.83 8.76 7.89
N VAL A 52 -20.34 9.88 7.38
CA VAL A 52 -19.51 9.92 6.17
C VAL A 52 -18.15 9.30 6.47
N ILE A 53 -17.77 8.32 5.65
CA ILE A 53 -16.45 7.69 5.70
C ILE A 53 -15.45 8.65 5.02
N PRO A 54 -14.25 8.87 5.56
CA PRO A 54 -13.24 9.68 4.90
C PRO A 54 -12.82 9.09 3.54
N LYS A 55 -12.76 9.93 2.51
CA LYS A 55 -12.17 9.60 1.21
C LYS A 55 -10.66 9.81 1.26
N ARG A 56 -9.88 8.85 0.77
CA ARG A 56 -8.42 8.96 0.60
C ARG A 56 -8.01 8.83 -0.86
N ALA A 57 -6.89 9.48 -1.20
CA ALA A 57 -6.26 9.38 -2.53
C ALA A 57 -5.31 8.18 -2.62
N ASN A 58 -4.81 7.73 -1.47
CA ASN A 58 -3.89 6.62 -1.29
C ASN A 58 -4.35 5.77 -0.10
N PHE A 59 -4.12 4.48 -0.15
CA PHE A 59 -4.55 3.56 0.89
C PHE A 59 -3.44 2.56 1.21
N LYS A 60 -3.07 2.45 2.49
CA LYS A 60 -2.09 1.46 2.92
C LYS A 60 -2.77 0.11 3.12
N TYR A 61 -2.34 -0.89 2.36
CA TYR A 61 -2.89 -2.24 2.45
C TYR A 61 -1.75 -3.27 2.50
N LEU A 62 -1.72 -4.07 3.57
CA LEU A 62 -0.74 -5.16 3.77
C LEU A 62 0.75 -4.79 3.62
N GLY A 63 1.10 -3.51 3.69
CA GLY A 63 2.47 -3.03 3.51
C GLY A 63 2.65 -2.17 2.26
N SER A 64 1.78 -2.33 1.27
CA SER A 64 1.75 -1.55 0.03
C SER A 64 0.97 -0.25 0.16
N ILE A 65 1.25 0.70 -0.72
CA ILE A 65 0.44 1.92 -0.91
C ILE A 65 -0.28 1.87 -2.25
N ILE A 66 -1.59 1.73 -2.21
CA ILE A 66 -2.43 1.71 -3.42
C ILE A 66 -2.88 3.15 -3.72
N GLN A 67 -2.66 3.62 -4.94
CA GLN A 67 -3.06 4.96 -5.37
C GLN A 67 -4.36 4.94 -6.20
N SER A 68 -5.23 5.92 -5.98
CA SER A 68 -6.52 6.07 -6.68
C SER A 68 -6.41 6.34 -8.18
N ASN A 69 -5.28 6.87 -8.63
CA ASN A 69 -4.96 7.12 -10.04
C ASN A 69 -4.35 5.89 -10.75
N GLY A 70 -4.15 4.78 -10.03
CA GLY A 70 -3.53 3.56 -10.56
C GLY A 70 -2.02 3.64 -10.75
N GLU A 71 -1.37 4.74 -10.34
CA GLU A 71 0.08 4.83 -10.31
C GLU A 71 0.67 4.07 -9.11
N ILE A 72 1.99 3.84 -9.13
CA ILE A 72 2.71 3.12 -8.07
C ILE A 72 3.78 3.97 -7.38
N ASP A 73 3.91 5.25 -7.71
CA ASP A 73 5.04 6.09 -7.29
C ASP A 73 5.19 6.17 -5.76
N GLU A 74 4.09 6.28 -5.03
CA GLU A 74 4.12 6.33 -3.57
C GLU A 74 4.56 5.00 -2.95
N ASP A 75 4.13 3.88 -3.52
CA ASP A 75 4.54 2.56 -3.05
C ASP A 75 6.04 2.33 -3.26
N VAL A 76 6.52 2.66 -4.46
CA VAL A 76 7.95 2.62 -4.80
C VAL A 76 8.76 3.50 -3.83
N THR A 77 8.27 4.70 -3.54
CA THR A 77 8.92 5.61 -2.58
C THR A 77 8.92 5.02 -1.16
N HIS A 78 7.82 4.40 -0.74
CA HIS A 78 7.71 3.76 0.56
C HIS A 78 8.72 2.62 0.74
N HIS A 79 8.84 1.73 -0.26
CA HIS A 79 9.74 0.59 -0.21
C HIS A 79 11.21 0.99 -0.33
N ILE A 80 11.52 2.00 -1.16
CA ILE A 80 12.87 2.57 -1.22
C ILE A 80 13.25 3.12 0.16
N GLY A 81 12.37 3.91 0.79
CA GLY A 81 12.59 4.41 2.15
C GLY A 81 12.77 3.30 3.18
N ALA A 82 11.94 2.25 3.12
CA ALA A 82 12.04 1.09 4.00
C ALA A 82 13.35 0.32 3.82
N GLY A 83 13.80 0.10 2.59
CA GLY A 83 15.06 -0.56 2.31
C GLY A 83 16.27 0.30 2.70
N TRP A 84 16.23 1.63 2.52
CA TRP A 84 17.26 2.53 3.06
C TRP A 84 17.35 2.44 4.59
N LEU A 85 16.21 2.41 5.26
CA LEU A 85 16.17 2.24 6.72
C LEU A 85 16.78 0.89 7.13
N LYS A 86 16.42 -0.21 6.44
CA LYS A 86 16.99 -1.54 6.69
C LYS A 86 18.50 -1.58 6.44
N LEU A 87 18.97 -0.93 5.38
CA LEU A 87 20.39 -0.82 5.07
C LEU A 87 21.13 -0.07 6.18
N ARG A 88 20.60 1.07 6.63
CA ARG A 88 21.17 1.87 7.72
C ARG A 88 21.25 1.07 9.03
N LEU A 89 20.18 0.36 9.39
CA LEU A 89 20.15 -0.50 10.57
C LEU A 89 21.10 -1.69 10.48
N SER A 90 21.37 -2.16 9.27
CA SER A 90 22.26 -3.30 9.01
C SER A 90 23.71 -2.91 8.76
N SER A 91 24.03 -1.61 8.85
CA SER A 91 25.38 -1.10 8.57
C SER A 91 26.45 -1.78 9.41
N GLY A 92 26.16 -2.16 10.66
CA GLY A 92 27.11 -2.92 11.49
C GLY A 92 27.62 -4.18 10.80
N VAL A 93 26.73 -5.04 10.32
CA VAL A 93 27.10 -6.29 9.62
C VAL A 93 27.72 -6.02 8.24
N LEU A 94 27.22 -5.01 7.53
CA LEU A 94 27.65 -4.70 6.17
C LEU A 94 28.99 -3.97 6.12
N CYS A 95 29.32 -3.17 7.13
CA CYS A 95 30.56 -2.43 7.25
C CYS A 95 31.63 -3.18 8.07
N ASP A 96 31.27 -4.23 8.81
CA ASP A 96 32.23 -5.03 9.60
C ASP A 96 33.26 -5.73 8.70
N ARG A 97 34.55 -5.46 8.91
CA ARG A 97 35.64 -6.04 8.13
C ARG A 97 35.80 -7.55 8.36
N ASN A 98 35.29 -8.08 9.47
CA ASN A 98 35.38 -9.49 9.83
C ASN A 98 34.35 -10.37 9.10
N VAL A 99 33.30 -9.77 8.54
CA VAL A 99 32.27 -10.51 7.81
C VAL A 99 32.70 -10.72 6.36
N LEU A 100 32.71 -11.98 5.90
CA LEU A 100 33.08 -12.30 4.52
C LEU A 100 32.19 -11.55 3.51
N PRO A 101 32.77 -11.00 2.42
CA PRO A 101 32.00 -10.29 1.38
C PRO A 101 30.84 -11.11 0.80
N ARG A 102 31.02 -12.43 0.65
CA ARG A 102 29.95 -13.33 0.16
C ARG A 102 28.77 -13.40 1.12
N LEU A 103 29.01 -13.36 2.43
CA LEU A 103 27.96 -13.34 3.45
C LEU A 103 27.26 -11.99 3.48
N LYS A 104 28.00 -10.88 3.35
CA LYS A 104 27.42 -9.54 3.21
C LYS A 104 26.49 -9.43 2.00
N GLY A 105 26.89 -10.00 0.85
CA GLY A 105 26.05 -10.03 -0.34
C GLY A 105 24.74 -10.82 -0.14
N LYS A 106 24.82 -11.99 0.51
CA LYS A 106 23.62 -12.78 0.88
C LYS A 106 22.73 -12.02 1.86
N PHE A 107 23.33 -11.39 2.87
CA PHE A 107 22.63 -10.60 3.88
C PHE A 107 21.90 -9.41 3.24
N TYR A 108 22.59 -8.65 2.39
CA TYR A 108 22.00 -7.55 1.64
C TYR A 108 20.80 -8.03 0.79
N LYS A 109 20.96 -9.14 0.06
CA LYS A 109 19.88 -9.72 -0.74
C LYS A 109 18.67 -10.11 0.13
N ALA A 110 18.92 -10.69 1.31
CA ALA A 110 17.87 -11.20 2.19
C ALA A 110 17.16 -10.13 3.02
N VAL A 111 17.83 -9.03 3.37
CA VAL A 111 17.31 -8.04 4.34
C VAL A 111 16.93 -6.71 3.67
N VAL A 112 17.71 -6.27 2.68
CA VAL A 112 17.52 -4.97 2.04
C VAL A 112 16.78 -5.14 0.72
N LYS A 113 17.32 -5.99 -0.17
CA LYS A 113 16.75 -6.20 -1.51
C LYS A 113 15.36 -6.84 -1.45
N SER A 114 15.11 -7.73 -0.50
CA SER A 114 13.78 -8.33 -0.29
C SER A 114 12.71 -7.28 0.00
N VAL A 115 12.99 -6.35 0.92
CA VAL A 115 12.06 -5.26 1.28
C VAL A 115 11.84 -4.28 0.14
N MET A 116 12.85 -4.07 -0.70
CA MET A 116 12.75 -3.18 -1.86
C MET A 116 12.05 -3.79 -3.07
N LEU A 117 12.05 -5.12 -3.20
CA LEU A 117 11.57 -5.81 -4.41
C LEU A 117 10.34 -6.69 -4.21
N TYR A 118 9.85 -6.85 -2.97
CA TYR A 118 8.77 -7.79 -2.65
C TYR A 118 7.53 -7.65 -3.56
N GLU A 119 7.21 -6.43 -4.01
CA GLU A 119 6.00 -6.17 -4.81
C GLU A 119 6.26 -5.87 -6.29
N VAL A 120 7.52 -5.72 -6.67
CA VAL A 120 7.97 -5.53 -8.07
C VAL A 120 7.74 -6.80 -8.87
N GLU A 121 7.65 -7.96 -8.21
CA GLU A 121 7.38 -9.26 -8.83
C GLU A 121 5.92 -9.41 -9.30
N TYR A 122 4.98 -8.63 -8.76
CA TYR A 122 3.54 -8.79 -8.99
C TYR A 122 2.88 -7.65 -9.78
N TRP A 123 3.43 -6.43 -9.78
CA TRP A 123 2.86 -5.30 -10.51
C TRP A 123 3.57 -5.03 -11.85
N PRO A 124 2.87 -4.53 -12.90
CA PRO A 124 3.53 -4.05 -14.11
C PRO A 124 4.31 -2.76 -13.81
N VAL A 125 5.54 -2.91 -13.32
CA VAL A 125 6.43 -1.80 -13.01
C VAL A 125 6.89 -1.17 -14.31
N LYS A 126 6.50 0.10 -14.56
CA LYS A 126 7.01 0.87 -15.71
C LYS A 126 8.54 0.93 -15.63
N LYS A 127 9.24 0.84 -16.77
CA LYS A 127 10.72 0.77 -16.85
C LYS A 127 11.44 1.86 -16.02
N PHE A 128 10.84 3.04 -15.90
CA PHE A 128 11.36 4.15 -15.09
C PHE A 128 11.40 3.85 -13.57
N HIS A 129 10.37 3.21 -13.00
CA HIS A 129 10.38 2.87 -11.58
C HIS A 129 11.41 1.78 -11.27
N ALA A 130 11.61 0.82 -12.19
CA ALA A 130 12.66 -0.18 -12.06
C ALA A 130 14.07 0.46 -12.05
N GLN A 131 14.28 1.56 -12.78
CA GLN A 131 15.53 2.32 -12.73
C GLN A 131 15.71 3.06 -11.40
N LYS A 132 14.64 3.60 -10.81
CA LYS A 132 14.68 4.20 -9.46
C LYS A 132 14.98 3.19 -8.35
N MET A 133 14.56 1.94 -8.53
CA MET A 133 14.85 0.84 -7.59
C MET A 133 16.24 0.23 -7.76
N LYS A 134 16.92 0.48 -8.88
CA LYS A 134 18.31 0.08 -9.09
C LYS A 134 19.21 1.03 -8.29
N ILE A 135 19.60 0.59 -7.10
CA ILE A 135 20.69 1.22 -6.35
C ILE A 135 21.99 0.93 -7.10
N SER A 136 22.73 2.01 -7.37
CA SER A 136 24.09 2.04 -7.93
C SER A 136 25.07 1.17 -7.12
#